data_AF-A0ABD2NFG9-F1
#
_entry.id   AF-A0ABD2NFG9-F1
#
_cell.length_a   1.000
_cell.length_b   1.000
_cell.length_c   1.000
_cell.angle_alpha   90.00
_cell.angle_beta   90.00
_cell.angle_gamma   90.00
#
_symmetry.space_group_name_H-M   'P 1'
#
loop_
_entity.id
_entity.type
_entity.pdbx_description
1 polymer ?
#
loop_
_entity_poly.entity_id
_entity_poly.type
_entity_poly.pdbx_seq_one_letter_code
_entity_poly.pdbx_strand_id
1 'polypeptide(L)'
;MPKTAQEETIKHNLSSINKQILEVKKKIQLSEGQRKALFEDCEAERRANIEEIAKLKKENSDLIASLHEYTSSTAKLDVQKRKIEHLIGPIDNKEGDELQELLDLQLIDKSKQLDLLRYNMKKKRKDLSELGKKYQILLSEQAKRETILKVDVPVKKAACEIQNNIHAVEVQLREAEHIKNRYQVIKTTLLEDAGRFESRIKKIEDDLLAQRNEIDKLQKILREAIEMRNNAKKILIQEEKETLDAVKQREKQIDQGKHLVSARKAELESLEKKIYLSGKISARPEPEGAEEMANQNDDDKSDSTMCPIVVLEKSFEKLKTATGKHRSFLYYERETIIVVFIQISLSAGAPTAEKTLEKFSIQKDTLNRLEDLRKKAEAEKGILEKKVERKTAELEYQKYAQVKEAERKSGEMEKKNKQLKELQEESRRCKESSKQIEATMQSTLASLQKLYIHMNPIAIIQKEPLVVVESIKRESKN
;
A
#
# COMPACT_ATOMS: atom_id res chain seq x y z
N MET A 1 30.29 78.95 62.48
CA MET A 1 29.49 79.73 63.45
C MET A 1 28.03 79.68 63.01
N PRO A 2 27.11 79.15 63.83
CA PRO A 2 25.85 78.54 63.38
C PRO A 2 24.72 79.57 63.26
N LYS A 3 24.56 80.19 62.08
CA LYS A 3 23.43 81.13 61.82
C LYS A 3 22.43 80.63 60.76
N THR A 4 22.77 79.59 60.00
CA THR A 4 21.94 79.09 58.88
C THR A 4 20.84 78.10 59.28
N ALA A 5 21.02 77.31 60.36
CA ALA A 5 20.00 76.32 60.78
C ALA A 5 18.80 76.93 61.55
N GLN A 6 18.97 78.07 62.22
CA GLN A 6 17.88 78.77 62.93
C GLN A 6 16.99 79.61 61.99
N GLU A 7 17.54 80.19 60.91
CA GLU A 7 16.73 80.94 59.94
C GLU A 7 15.83 80.05 59.08
N GLU A 8 16.28 78.82 58.75
CA GLU A 8 15.47 77.87 57.99
C GLU A 8 14.31 77.29 58.82
N THR A 9 14.51 77.04 60.11
CA THR A 9 13.43 76.60 61.01
C THR A 9 12.40 77.69 61.26
N ILE A 10 12.82 78.96 61.40
CA ILE A 10 11.91 80.10 61.52
C ILE A 10 11.12 80.33 60.21
N LYS A 11 11.77 80.25 59.04
CA LYS A 11 11.08 80.35 57.74
C LYS A 11 10.09 79.21 57.50
N HIS A 12 10.44 77.97 57.86
CA HIS A 12 9.53 76.84 57.74
C HIS A 12 8.30 77.00 58.67
N ASN A 13 8.52 77.45 59.91
CA ASN A 13 7.43 77.73 60.84
C ASN A 13 6.53 78.89 60.37
N LEU A 14 7.10 79.98 59.83
CA LEU A 14 6.34 81.07 59.22
C LEU A 14 5.53 80.60 58.01
N SER A 15 6.11 79.74 57.16
CA SER A 15 5.42 79.15 56.01
C SER A 15 4.27 78.24 56.46
N SER A 16 4.47 77.43 57.50
CA SER A 16 3.44 76.57 58.09
C SER A 16 2.31 77.37 58.72
N ILE A 17 2.63 78.42 59.49
CA ILE A 17 1.65 79.33 60.09
C ILE A 17 0.86 80.08 59.00
N ASN A 18 1.52 80.56 57.95
CA ASN A 18 0.83 81.21 56.83
C ASN A 18 -0.11 80.26 56.08
N LYS A 19 0.28 78.98 55.93
CA LYS A 19 -0.63 77.95 55.39
C LYS A 19 -1.84 77.73 56.29
N GLN A 20 -1.64 77.62 57.61
CA GLN A 20 -2.73 77.49 58.57
C GLN A 20 -3.66 78.72 58.58
N ILE A 21 -3.11 79.93 58.48
CA ILE A 21 -3.90 81.18 58.38
C ILE A 21 -4.71 81.20 57.08
N LEU A 22 -4.13 80.80 55.95
CA LEU A 22 -4.84 80.70 54.68
C LEU A 22 -5.96 79.65 54.74
N GLU A 23 -5.72 78.52 55.40
CA GLU A 23 -6.75 77.49 55.63
C GLU A 23 -7.87 77.98 56.53
N VAL A 24 -7.57 78.68 57.63
CA VAL A 24 -8.58 79.28 58.51
C VAL A 24 -9.37 80.35 57.78
N LYS A 25 -8.71 81.21 56.99
CA LYS A 25 -9.39 82.24 56.17
C LYS A 25 -10.32 81.62 55.13
N LYS A 26 -9.91 80.54 54.46
CA LYS A 26 -10.78 79.77 53.57
C LYS A 26 -11.96 79.15 54.32
N LYS A 27 -11.74 78.60 55.52
CA LYS A 27 -12.83 78.05 56.36
C LYS A 27 -13.82 79.13 56.80
N ILE A 28 -13.34 80.33 57.17
CA ILE A 28 -14.22 81.45 57.54
C ILE A 28 -15.05 81.89 56.34
N GLN A 29 -14.42 82.11 55.17
CA GLN A 29 -15.13 82.48 53.94
C GLN A 29 -16.16 81.42 53.53
N LEU A 30 -15.83 80.14 53.66
CA LEU A 30 -16.79 79.05 53.43
C LEU A 30 -17.93 79.08 54.45
N SER A 31 -17.65 79.31 55.74
CA SER A 31 -18.70 79.40 56.77
C SER A 31 -19.60 80.64 56.62
N GLU A 32 -19.07 81.74 56.09
CA GLU A 32 -19.82 82.95 55.78
C GLU A 32 -20.68 82.76 54.53
N GLY A 33 -20.12 82.11 53.49
CA GLY A 33 -20.87 81.69 52.32
C GLY A 33 -22.02 80.74 52.66
N GLN A 34 -21.75 79.75 53.53
CA GLN A 34 -22.78 78.81 54.02
C GLN A 34 -23.86 79.52 54.83
N ARG A 35 -23.50 80.43 55.75
CA ARG A 35 -24.49 81.21 56.51
C ARG A 35 -25.35 82.10 55.62
N LYS A 36 -24.75 82.72 54.59
CA LYS A 36 -25.48 83.56 53.65
C LYS A 36 -26.45 82.74 52.78
N ALA A 37 -26.00 81.60 52.26
CA ALA A 37 -26.86 80.68 51.51
C ALA A 37 -28.04 80.17 52.35
N LEU A 38 -27.78 79.71 53.58
CA LEU A 38 -28.84 79.26 54.49
C LEU A 38 -29.85 80.37 54.82
N PHE A 39 -29.40 81.61 54.98
CA PHE A 39 -30.29 82.74 55.21
C PHE A 39 -31.17 83.03 53.99
N GLU A 40 -30.59 83.01 52.79
CA GLU A 40 -31.31 83.22 51.53
C GLU A 40 -32.35 82.12 51.28
N ASP A 41 -32.00 80.85 51.55
CA ASP A 41 -32.93 79.72 51.47
C ASP A 41 -34.08 79.86 52.48
N CYS A 42 -33.78 80.22 53.74
CA CYS A 42 -34.81 80.44 54.76
C CYS A 42 -35.75 81.62 54.41
N GLU A 43 -35.23 82.68 53.80
CA GLU A 43 -36.03 83.81 53.32
C GLU A 43 -36.92 83.41 52.13
N ALA A 44 -36.37 82.65 51.19
CA ALA A 44 -37.11 82.16 50.03
C ALA A 44 -38.24 81.21 50.47
N GLU A 45 -37.97 80.29 51.39
CA GLU A 45 -38.96 79.38 51.95
C GLU A 45 -40.05 80.15 52.73
N ARG A 46 -39.67 81.17 53.50
CA ARG A 46 -40.64 82.04 54.18
C ARG A 46 -41.55 82.76 53.18
N ARG A 47 -41.01 83.31 52.08
CA ARG A 47 -41.82 83.95 51.03
C ARG A 47 -42.76 82.95 50.35
N ALA A 48 -42.27 81.76 50.02
CA ALA A 48 -43.09 80.69 49.44
C ALA A 48 -44.25 80.29 50.37
N ASN A 49 -43.97 80.12 51.67
CA ASN A 49 -45.00 79.79 52.66
C ASN A 49 -46.05 80.90 52.81
N ILE A 50 -45.64 82.18 52.76
CA ILE A 50 -46.58 83.31 52.79
C ILE A 50 -47.49 83.30 51.55
N GLU A 51 -46.93 83.05 50.37
CA GLU A 51 -47.70 82.93 49.12
C GLU A 51 -48.64 81.73 49.14
N GLU A 52 -48.21 80.59 49.67
CA GLU A 52 -49.04 79.39 49.81
C GLU A 52 -50.20 79.64 50.78
N ILE A 53 -49.94 80.26 51.93
CA ILE A 53 -51.01 80.65 52.87
C ILE A 53 -51.99 81.62 52.19
N ALA A 54 -51.53 82.56 51.37
CA ALA A 54 -52.41 83.46 50.64
C ALA A 54 -53.27 82.73 49.60
N LYS A 55 -52.68 81.76 48.86
CA LYS A 55 -53.41 80.89 47.93
C LYS A 55 -54.46 80.04 48.65
N LEU A 56 -54.08 79.37 49.73
CA LEU A 56 -54.98 78.54 50.53
C LEU A 56 -56.13 79.36 51.14
N LYS A 57 -55.88 80.60 51.57
CA LYS A 57 -56.94 81.50 52.04
C LYS A 57 -57.92 81.87 50.93
N LYS A 58 -57.43 82.11 49.71
CA LYS A 58 -58.27 82.39 48.54
C LYS A 58 -59.11 81.18 48.17
N GLU A 59 -58.49 79.99 48.07
CA GLU A 59 -59.20 78.74 47.79
C GLU A 59 -60.25 78.43 48.86
N ASN A 60 -59.95 78.64 50.14
CA ASN A 60 -60.95 78.50 51.21
C ASN A 60 -62.11 79.50 51.05
N SER A 61 -61.83 80.75 50.67
CA SER A 61 -62.89 81.74 50.40
C SER A 61 -63.77 81.30 49.22
N ASP A 62 -63.16 80.81 48.14
CA ASP A 62 -63.87 80.34 46.93
C ASP A 62 -64.67 79.07 47.20
N LEU A 63 -64.15 78.16 48.03
CA LEU A 63 -64.85 76.95 48.49
C LEU A 63 -66.01 77.28 49.42
N ILE A 64 -65.87 78.26 50.32
CA ILE A 64 -66.97 78.74 51.18
C ILE A 64 -68.07 79.37 50.33
N ALA A 65 -67.72 80.19 49.33
CA ALA A 65 -68.68 80.75 48.38
C ALA A 65 -69.40 79.64 47.59
N SER A 66 -68.65 78.68 47.07
CA SER A 66 -69.21 77.53 46.36
C SER A 66 -70.12 76.69 47.26
N LEU A 67 -69.74 76.42 48.51
CA LEU A 67 -70.58 75.67 49.45
C LEU A 67 -71.86 76.43 49.82
N HIS A 68 -71.80 77.75 49.97
CA HIS A 68 -72.99 78.58 50.15
C HIS A 68 -73.91 78.50 48.93
N GLU A 69 -73.36 78.45 47.71
CA GLU A 69 -74.13 78.16 46.50
C GLU A 69 -74.74 76.74 46.52
N TYR A 70 -74.03 75.69 46.93
CA TYR A 70 -74.58 74.31 46.92
C TYR A 70 -75.56 73.98 48.05
N THR A 71 -75.53 74.72 49.16
CA THR A 71 -76.35 74.44 50.36
C THR A 71 -77.77 75.03 50.29
N SER A 72 -78.02 76.00 49.41
CA SER A 72 -79.37 76.48 49.16
C SER A 72 -80.16 75.49 48.28
N SER A 73 -81.33 75.03 48.74
CA SER A 73 -82.19 74.09 48.00
C SER A 73 -82.62 74.60 46.61
N THR A 74 -82.67 75.93 46.41
CA THR A 74 -82.94 76.56 45.11
C THR A 74 -81.78 76.41 44.13
N ALA A 75 -80.53 76.42 44.63
CA ALA A 75 -79.35 76.35 43.79
C ALA A 75 -79.06 74.95 43.26
N LYS A 76 -79.51 73.88 43.93
CA LYS A 76 -79.45 72.52 43.37
C LYS A 76 -80.29 72.38 42.10
N LEU A 77 -81.47 73.00 42.08
CA LEU A 77 -82.34 73.05 40.90
C LEU A 77 -81.71 73.93 39.81
N ASP A 78 -81.13 75.08 40.16
CA ASP A 78 -80.43 75.93 39.20
C ASP A 78 -79.21 75.25 38.57
N VAL A 79 -78.44 74.47 39.33
CA VAL A 79 -77.29 73.73 38.81
C VAL A 79 -77.74 72.62 37.85
N GLN A 80 -78.85 71.94 38.15
CA GLN A 80 -79.44 70.95 37.23
C GLN A 80 -80.01 71.64 35.98
N LYS A 81 -80.71 72.77 36.15
CA LYS A 81 -81.23 73.60 35.06
C LYS A 81 -80.10 74.05 34.14
N ARG A 82 -79.00 74.60 34.67
CA ARG A 82 -77.80 74.99 33.88
C ARG A 82 -77.17 73.82 33.13
N LYS A 83 -77.15 72.62 33.71
CA LYS A 83 -76.63 71.41 33.03
C LYS A 83 -77.52 71.00 31.86
N ILE A 84 -78.84 71.10 32.04
CA ILE A 84 -79.81 70.82 30.98
C ILE A 84 -79.78 71.93 29.92
N GLU A 85 -79.61 73.20 30.31
CA GLU A 85 -79.44 74.34 29.40
C GLU A 85 -78.15 74.26 28.58
N HIS A 86 -77.04 73.79 29.18
CA HIS A 86 -75.79 73.55 28.44
C HIS A 86 -75.96 72.45 27.38
N LEU A 87 -76.82 71.49 27.64
CA LEU A 87 -77.15 70.42 26.72
C LEU A 87 -78.10 70.94 25.63
N ILE A 88 -79.24 71.53 26.01
CA ILE A 88 -80.42 71.74 25.17
C ILE A 88 -80.67 73.22 24.76
N GLY A 89 -79.92 74.16 25.32
CA GLY A 89 -80.16 75.61 25.21
C GLY A 89 -81.17 76.14 26.24
N PRO A 90 -81.50 77.45 26.22
CA PRO A 90 -82.38 78.08 27.20
C PRO A 90 -83.74 77.37 27.34
N ILE A 91 -84.14 77.08 28.58
CA ILE A 91 -85.35 76.28 28.90
C ILE A 91 -86.61 77.15 28.98
N ASP A 92 -86.47 78.47 29.11
CA ASP A 92 -87.54 79.39 29.54
C ASP A 92 -88.74 79.52 28.56
N ASN A 93 -88.64 78.98 27.33
CA ASN A 93 -89.68 79.11 26.29
C ASN A 93 -90.12 77.76 25.66
N LYS A 94 -89.75 76.61 26.23
CA LYS A 94 -90.04 75.29 25.65
C LYS A 94 -91.07 74.53 26.48
N GLU A 95 -92.03 73.88 25.84
CA GLU A 95 -92.98 72.99 26.51
C GLU A 95 -92.28 71.71 26.98
N GLY A 96 -92.79 71.07 28.05
CA GLY A 96 -92.13 69.91 28.68
C GLY A 96 -91.88 68.76 27.71
N ASP A 97 -92.81 68.54 26.77
CA ASP A 97 -92.71 67.49 25.76
C ASP A 97 -91.62 67.78 24.71
N GLU A 98 -91.47 69.05 24.28
CA GLU A 98 -90.40 69.46 23.37
C GLU A 98 -89.01 69.36 24.02
N LEU A 99 -88.92 69.66 25.33
CA LEU A 99 -87.69 69.51 26.09
C LEU A 99 -87.28 68.04 26.21
N GLN A 100 -88.26 67.14 26.41
CA GLN A 100 -88.04 65.71 26.45
C GLN A 100 -87.55 65.18 25.10
N GLU A 101 -88.19 65.56 23.99
CA GLU A 101 -87.76 65.14 22.65
C GLU A 101 -86.32 65.61 22.34
N LEU A 102 -85.96 66.84 22.71
CA LEU A 102 -84.62 67.36 22.46
C LEU A 102 -83.55 66.70 23.35
N LEU A 103 -83.89 66.33 24.59
CA LEU A 103 -83.02 65.53 25.44
C LEU A 103 -82.85 64.11 24.87
N ASP A 104 -83.92 63.51 24.35
CA ASP A 104 -83.91 62.18 23.73
C ASP A 104 -83.05 62.17 22.46
N LEU A 105 -83.15 63.19 21.60
CA LEU A 105 -82.27 63.35 20.43
C LEU A 105 -80.80 63.43 20.83
N GLN A 106 -80.48 64.14 21.91
CA GLN A 106 -79.12 64.23 22.42
C GLN A 106 -78.63 62.93 23.03
N LEU A 107 -79.51 62.20 23.72
CA LEU A 107 -79.21 60.87 24.23
C LEU A 107 -78.90 59.92 23.08
N ILE A 108 -79.68 59.96 22.00
CA ILE A 108 -79.46 59.20 20.77
C ILE A 108 -78.10 59.56 20.15
N ASP A 109 -77.78 60.85 20.01
CA ASP A 109 -76.50 61.29 19.42
C ASP A 109 -75.30 60.89 20.28
N LYS A 110 -75.41 61.01 21.61
CA LYS A 110 -74.37 60.53 22.53
C LYS A 110 -74.23 59.02 22.51
N SER A 111 -75.33 58.28 22.39
CA SER A 111 -75.31 56.83 22.22
C SER A 111 -74.61 56.44 20.91
N LYS A 112 -74.93 57.09 19.78
CA LYS A 112 -74.25 56.88 18.49
C LYS A 112 -72.75 57.19 18.60
N GLN A 113 -72.38 58.29 19.27
CA GLN A 113 -70.97 58.63 19.52
C GLN A 113 -70.27 57.55 20.34
N LEU A 114 -70.91 57.01 21.38
CA LEU A 114 -70.37 55.91 22.18
C LEU A 114 -70.23 54.62 21.36
N ASP A 115 -71.18 54.28 20.50
CA ASP A 115 -71.12 53.08 19.67
C ASP A 115 -70.02 53.18 18.61
N LEU A 116 -69.83 54.36 18.00
CA LEU A 116 -68.69 54.63 17.12
C LEU A 116 -67.35 54.47 17.87
N LEU A 117 -67.24 55.00 19.08
CA LEU A 117 -66.05 54.83 19.92
C LEU A 117 -65.80 53.37 20.28
N ARG A 118 -66.85 52.62 20.66
CA ARG A 118 -66.76 51.18 20.95
C ARG A 118 -66.31 50.39 19.72
N TYR A 119 -66.83 50.70 18.54
CA TYR A 119 -66.40 50.08 17.29
C TYR A 119 -64.91 50.36 17.02
N ASN A 120 -64.49 51.62 17.12
CA ASN A 120 -63.10 52.01 16.91
C ASN A 120 -62.15 51.35 17.92
N MET A 121 -62.53 51.26 19.20
CA MET A 121 -61.76 50.53 20.21
C MET A 121 -61.66 49.03 19.87
N LYS A 122 -62.77 48.40 19.44
CA LYS A 122 -62.78 46.99 19.03
C LYS A 122 -61.88 46.76 17.81
N LYS A 123 -61.89 47.68 16.83
CA LYS A 123 -61.00 47.64 15.66
C LYS A 123 -59.53 47.73 16.07
N LYS A 124 -59.15 48.77 16.84
CA LYS A 124 -57.78 48.93 17.35
C LYS A 124 -57.31 47.73 18.17
N ARG A 125 -58.20 47.13 18.98
CA ARG A 125 -57.89 45.92 19.76
C ARG A 125 -57.61 44.70 18.86
N LYS A 126 -58.35 44.54 17.75
CA LYS A 126 -58.07 43.49 16.76
C LYS A 126 -56.71 43.72 16.09
N ASP A 127 -56.45 44.94 15.63
CA ASP A 127 -55.19 45.30 14.96
C ASP A 127 -53.98 45.08 15.88
N LEU A 128 -54.10 45.45 17.17
CA LEU A 128 -53.07 45.18 18.18
C LEU A 128 -52.87 43.68 18.44
N SER A 129 -53.94 42.90 18.46
CA SER A 129 -53.83 41.44 18.63
C SER A 129 -53.14 40.79 17.44
N GLU A 130 -53.45 41.22 16.21
CA GLU A 130 -52.79 40.75 15.00
C GLU A 130 -51.32 41.16 14.96
N LEU A 131 -51.00 42.40 15.34
CA LEU A 131 -49.62 42.88 15.43
C LEU A 131 -48.83 42.10 16.50
N GLY A 132 -49.45 41.81 17.65
CA GLY A 132 -48.87 40.97 18.69
C GLY A 132 -48.55 39.56 18.20
N LYS A 133 -49.45 38.93 17.43
CA LYS A 133 -49.21 37.62 16.80
C LYS A 133 -48.05 37.69 15.80
N LYS A 134 -48.02 38.70 14.94
CA LYS A 134 -46.92 38.91 13.97
C LYS A 134 -45.58 39.08 14.68
N TYR A 135 -45.55 39.87 15.75
CA TYR A 135 -44.34 40.07 16.55
C TYR A 135 -43.86 38.77 17.21
N GLN A 136 -44.77 37.97 17.76
CA GLN A 136 -44.43 36.67 18.33
C GLN A 136 -43.85 35.70 17.29
N ILE A 137 -44.42 35.69 16.07
CA ILE A 137 -43.89 34.89 14.95
C ILE A 137 -42.47 35.34 14.61
N LEU A 138 -42.24 36.65 14.42
CA LEU A 138 -40.93 37.20 14.10
C LEU A 138 -39.88 36.90 15.18
N LEU A 139 -40.25 36.99 16.47
CA LEU A 139 -39.38 36.57 17.57
C LEU A 139 -39.01 35.09 17.49
N SER A 140 -39.99 34.22 17.19
CA SER A 140 -39.73 32.79 17.04
C SER A 140 -38.83 32.47 15.85
N GLU A 141 -38.99 33.20 14.74
CA GLU A 141 -38.11 33.07 13.57
C GLU A 141 -36.70 33.57 13.86
N GLN A 142 -36.57 34.69 14.56
CA GLN A 142 -35.27 35.22 14.97
C GLN A 142 -34.56 34.22 15.88
N ALA A 143 -35.26 33.65 16.88
CA ALA A 143 -34.71 32.62 17.74
C ALA A 143 -34.24 31.39 16.94
N LYS A 144 -35.02 30.92 15.97
CA LYS A 144 -34.63 29.82 15.06
C LYS A 144 -33.39 30.16 14.24
N ARG A 145 -33.30 31.37 13.70
CA ARG A 145 -32.11 31.82 12.94
C ARG A 145 -30.88 31.84 13.83
N GLU A 146 -31.01 32.33 15.06
CA GLU A 146 -29.91 32.34 16.02
C GLU A 146 -29.47 30.93 16.41
N THR A 147 -30.40 29.99 16.63
CA THR A 147 -30.04 28.59 16.93
C THR A 147 -29.33 27.93 15.76
N ILE A 148 -29.79 28.16 14.53
CA ILE A 148 -29.12 27.63 13.32
C ILE A 148 -27.68 28.15 13.23
N LEU A 149 -27.47 29.45 13.46
CA LEU A 149 -26.14 30.07 13.37
C LEU A 149 -25.21 29.63 14.52
N LYS A 150 -25.72 29.58 15.75
CA LYS A 150 -24.92 29.29 16.96
C LYS A 150 -24.68 27.80 17.18
N VAL A 151 -25.58 26.92 16.70
CA VAL A 151 -25.55 25.48 17.00
C VAL A 151 -25.38 24.66 15.72
N ASP A 152 -26.30 24.77 14.75
CA ASP A 152 -26.29 23.87 13.59
C ASP A 152 -25.07 24.08 12.69
N VAL A 153 -24.68 25.33 12.42
CA VAL A 153 -23.52 25.64 11.59
C VAL A 153 -22.21 25.10 12.18
N PRO A 154 -21.85 25.36 13.45
CA PRO A 154 -20.64 24.80 14.03
C PRO A 154 -20.69 23.28 14.16
N VAL A 155 -21.85 22.69 14.50
CA VAL A 155 -22.00 21.21 14.54
C VAL A 155 -21.77 20.59 13.17
N LYS A 156 -22.32 21.19 12.10
CA LYS A 156 -22.08 20.72 10.73
C LYS A 156 -20.61 20.86 10.32
N LYS A 157 -19.95 21.96 10.69
CA LYS A 157 -18.51 22.14 10.43
C LYS A 157 -17.68 21.09 11.16
N ALA A 158 -17.93 20.88 12.46
CA ALA A 158 -17.26 19.85 13.25
C ALA A 158 -17.52 18.44 12.69
N ALA A 159 -18.75 18.15 12.25
CA ALA A 159 -19.08 16.88 11.61
C ALA A 159 -18.31 16.68 10.30
N CYS A 160 -18.22 17.71 9.45
CA CYS A 160 -17.41 17.67 8.23
C CYS A 160 -15.91 17.48 8.53
N GLU A 161 -15.38 18.15 9.55
CA GLU A 161 -13.98 17.99 9.99
C GLU A 161 -13.70 16.57 10.48
N ILE A 162 -14.59 16.02 11.32
CA ILE A 162 -14.50 14.64 11.79
C ILE A 162 -14.57 13.67 10.61
N GLN A 163 -15.48 13.90 9.66
CA GLN A 163 -15.61 13.06 8.47
C GLN A 163 -14.36 13.10 7.58
N ASN A 164 -13.74 14.28 7.42
CA ASN A 164 -12.48 14.42 6.70
C ASN A 164 -11.34 13.69 7.42
N ASN A 165 -11.28 13.79 8.76
CA ASN A 165 -10.30 13.09 9.57
C ASN A 165 -10.48 11.57 9.50
N ILE A 166 -11.72 11.07 9.53
CA ILE A 166 -12.04 9.65 9.36
C ILE A 166 -11.54 9.18 8.00
N HIS A 167 -11.88 9.88 6.92
CA HIS A 167 -11.41 9.52 5.58
C HIS A 167 -9.87 9.55 5.50
N ALA A 168 -9.20 10.52 6.11
CA ALA A 168 -7.74 10.58 6.14
C ALA A 168 -7.14 9.36 6.83
N VAL A 169 -7.68 8.96 7.97
CA VAL A 169 -7.26 7.75 8.71
C VAL A 169 -7.55 6.47 7.91
N GLU A 170 -8.69 6.38 7.23
CA GLU A 170 -9.03 5.23 6.38
C GLU A 170 -8.06 5.06 5.20
N VAL A 171 -7.58 6.17 4.61
CA VAL A 171 -6.54 6.13 3.57
C VAL A 171 -5.23 5.63 4.15
N GLN A 172 -4.80 6.18 5.29
CA GLN A 172 -3.58 5.72 5.97
C GLN A 172 -3.65 4.23 6.34
N LEU A 173 -4.81 3.75 6.79
CA LEU A 173 -5.02 2.34 7.11
C LEU A 173 -4.91 1.45 5.87
N ARG A 174 -5.53 1.84 4.74
CA ARG A 174 -5.39 1.12 3.47
C ARG A 174 -3.95 1.09 2.96
N GLU A 175 -3.21 2.19 3.11
CA GLU A 175 -1.78 2.24 2.77
C GLU A 175 -0.96 1.31 3.66
N ALA A 176 -1.21 1.31 4.98
CA ALA A 176 -0.56 0.42 5.93
C ALA A 176 -0.86 -1.06 5.65
N GLU A 177 -2.11 -1.39 5.30
CA GLU A 177 -2.52 -2.73 4.87
C GLU A 177 -1.80 -3.15 3.58
N HIS A 178 -1.70 -2.27 2.59
CA HIS A 178 -0.96 -2.54 1.36
C HIS A 178 0.52 -2.82 1.65
N ILE A 179 1.15 -2.01 2.51
CA ILE A 179 2.53 -2.22 2.95
C ILE A 179 2.67 -3.57 3.67
N LYS A 180 1.78 -3.88 4.61
CA LYS A 180 1.74 -5.16 5.33
C LYS A 180 1.63 -6.35 4.38
N ASN A 181 0.70 -6.30 3.42
CA ASN A 181 0.50 -7.35 2.43
C ASN A 181 1.76 -7.53 1.57
N ARG A 182 2.41 -6.43 1.17
CA ARG A 182 3.68 -6.49 0.43
C ARG A 182 4.80 -7.12 1.24
N TYR A 183 4.94 -6.78 2.51
CA TYR A 183 5.90 -7.45 3.40
C TYR A 183 5.57 -8.93 3.64
N GLN A 184 4.29 -9.29 3.71
CA GLN A 184 3.88 -10.69 3.79
C GLN A 184 4.29 -11.47 2.55
N VAL A 185 4.07 -10.92 1.35
CA VAL A 185 4.51 -11.53 0.09
C VAL A 185 6.04 -11.67 0.05
N ILE A 186 6.78 -10.63 0.42
CA ILE A 186 8.26 -10.70 0.48
C ILE A 186 8.70 -11.78 1.47
N LYS A 187 8.04 -11.89 2.63
CA LYS A 187 8.32 -12.93 3.62
C LYS A 187 8.07 -14.33 3.04
N THR A 188 6.95 -14.55 2.36
CA THR A 188 6.66 -15.86 1.76
C THR A 188 7.68 -16.22 0.69
N THR A 189 8.07 -15.28 -0.18
CA THR A 189 9.08 -15.55 -1.22
C THR A 189 10.45 -15.85 -0.61
N LEU A 190 10.85 -15.13 0.45
CA LEU A 190 12.12 -15.40 1.14
C LEU A 190 12.12 -16.77 1.83
N LEU A 191 10.99 -17.20 2.39
CA LEU A 191 10.85 -18.54 2.96
C LEU A 191 10.89 -19.64 1.90
N GLU A 192 10.24 -19.42 0.75
CA GLU A 192 10.33 -20.34 -0.39
C GLU A 192 11.75 -20.45 -0.92
N ASP A 193 12.47 -19.32 -1.05
CA ASP A 193 13.86 -19.29 -1.47
C ASP A 193 14.76 -20.00 -0.46
N ALA A 194 14.56 -19.78 0.85
CA ALA A 194 15.29 -20.52 1.88
C ALA A 194 15.11 -22.04 1.73
N GLY A 195 13.89 -22.53 1.50
CA GLY A 195 13.64 -23.95 1.25
C GLY A 195 14.27 -24.47 -0.04
N ARG A 196 14.31 -23.65 -1.10
CA ARG A 196 15.01 -23.98 -2.35
C ARG A 196 16.52 -24.08 -2.15
N PHE A 197 17.11 -23.16 -1.39
CA PHE A 197 18.54 -23.19 -1.08
C PHE A 197 18.88 -24.41 -0.23
N GLU A 198 18.10 -24.72 0.79
CA GLU A 198 18.29 -25.93 1.60
C GLU A 198 18.25 -27.20 0.75
N SER A 199 17.26 -27.30 -0.16
CA SER A 199 17.15 -28.43 -1.09
C SER A 199 18.34 -28.51 -2.05
N ARG A 200 18.86 -27.37 -2.51
CA ARG A 200 20.03 -27.32 -3.39
C ARG A 200 21.31 -27.69 -2.66
N ILE A 201 21.47 -27.26 -1.42
CA ILE A 201 22.61 -27.62 -0.56
C ILE A 201 22.62 -29.13 -0.36
N LYS A 202 21.50 -29.73 0.05
CA LYS A 202 21.38 -31.19 0.22
C LYS A 202 21.79 -31.97 -1.03
N LYS A 203 21.34 -31.55 -2.21
CA LYS A 203 21.76 -32.19 -3.48
C LYS A 203 23.27 -32.10 -3.71
N ILE A 204 23.88 -30.95 -3.45
CA ILE A 204 25.33 -30.78 -3.61
C ILE A 204 26.08 -31.62 -2.56
N GLU A 205 25.58 -31.73 -1.34
CA GLU A 205 26.14 -32.60 -0.30
C GLU A 205 26.08 -34.07 -0.71
N ASP A 206 24.95 -34.52 -1.26
CA ASP A 206 24.77 -35.87 -1.80
C ASP A 206 25.73 -36.16 -2.96
N ASP A 207 25.88 -35.21 -3.90
CA ASP A 207 26.80 -35.32 -5.03
C ASP A 207 28.27 -35.38 -4.55
N LEU A 208 28.65 -34.56 -3.57
CA LEU A 208 29.98 -34.59 -2.97
C LEU A 208 30.26 -35.91 -2.26
N LEU A 209 29.27 -36.46 -1.56
CA LEU A 209 29.38 -37.77 -0.91
C LEU A 209 29.57 -38.87 -1.96
N ALA A 210 28.79 -38.85 -3.04
CA ALA A 210 28.92 -39.81 -4.14
C ALA A 210 30.30 -39.71 -4.81
N GLN A 211 30.78 -38.50 -5.09
CA GLN A 211 32.13 -38.28 -5.64
C GLN A 211 33.22 -38.76 -4.69
N ARG A 212 33.08 -38.53 -3.38
CA ARG A 212 34.05 -39.00 -2.39
C ARG A 212 34.11 -40.52 -2.33
N ASN A 213 32.96 -41.19 -2.37
CA ASN A 213 32.89 -42.64 -2.47
C ASN A 213 33.55 -43.17 -3.75
N GLU A 214 33.39 -42.47 -4.87
CA GLU A 214 34.02 -42.86 -6.13
C GLU A 214 35.54 -42.69 -6.10
N ILE A 215 36.04 -41.59 -5.51
CA ILE A 215 37.47 -41.39 -5.27
C ILE A 215 38.03 -42.53 -4.40
N ASP A 216 37.33 -42.92 -3.34
CA ASP A 216 37.76 -44.01 -2.46
C ASP A 216 37.82 -45.36 -3.20
N LYS A 217 36.87 -45.65 -4.10
CA LYS A 217 36.92 -46.84 -4.96
C LYS A 217 38.12 -46.79 -5.92
N LEU A 218 38.32 -45.67 -6.60
CA LEU A 218 39.44 -45.51 -7.53
C LEU A 218 40.79 -45.64 -6.81
N GLN A 219 40.91 -45.14 -5.58
CA GLN A 219 42.10 -45.35 -4.75
C GLN A 219 42.30 -46.81 -4.36
N LYS A 220 41.23 -47.59 -4.11
CA LYS A 220 41.34 -49.04 -3.90
C LYS A 220 41.84 -49.76 -5.15
N ILE A 221 41.25 -49.49 -6.30
CA ILE A 221 41.67 -50.06 -7.59
C ILE A 221 43.14 -49.70 -7.88
N LEU A 222 43.55 -48.46 -7.62
CA LEU A 222 44.94 -48.05 -7.79
C LEU A 222 45.90 -48.85 -6.87
N ARG A 223 45.53 -49.04 -5.60
CA ARG A 223 46.33 -49.87 -4.67
C ARG A 223 46.45 -51.32 -5.16
N GLU A 224 45.34 -51.92 -5.57
CA GLU A 224 45.31 -53.27 -6.14
C GLU A 224 46.18 -53.36 -7.40
N ALA A 225 46.08 -52.38 -8.31
CA ALA A 225 46.91 -52.34 -9.52
C ALA A 225 48.41 -52.19 -9.21
N ILE A 226 48.77 -51.36 -8.22
CA ILE A 226 50.17 -51.22 -7.76
C ILE A 226 50.67 -52.53 -7.16
N GLU A 227 49.85 -53.21 -6.35
CA GLU A 227 50.18 -54.51 -5.76
C GLU A 227 50.40 -55.58 -6.84
N MET A 228 49.48 -55.68 -7.81
CA MET A 228 49.60 -56.60 -8.94
C MET A 228 50.85 -56.33 -9.78
N ARG A 229 51.17 -55.06 -10.05
CA ARG A 229 52.40 -54.67 -10.76
C ARG A 229 53.65 -55.07 -9.96
N ASN A 230 53.67 -54.83 -8.65
CA ASN A 230 54.81 -55.17 -7.80
C ASN A 230 54.99 -56.69 -7.70
N ASN A 231 53.89 -57.46 -7.67
CA ASN A 231 53.92 -58.92 -7.67
C ASN A 231 54.45 -59.45 -9.01
N ALA A 232 53.98 -58.92 -10.14
CA ALA A 232 54.52 -59.27 -11.46
C ALA A 232 56.03 -58.96 -11.57
N LYS A 233 56.46 -57.80 -11.07
CA LYS A 233 57.88 -57.43 -11.03
C LYS A 233 58.71 -58.39 -10.17
N LYS A 234 58.18 -58.84 -9.01
CA LYS A 234 58.83 -59.83 -8.15
C LYS A 234 58.98 -61.18 -8.85
N ILE A 235 57.92 -61.67 -9.51
CA ILE A 235 57.93 -62.94 -10.26
C ILE A 235 58.97 -62.86 -11.38
N LEU A 236 58.96 -61.78 -12.16
CA LEU A 236 59.90 -61.59 -13.26
C LEU A 236 61.37 -61.57 -12.79
N ILE A 237 61.67 -60.88 -11.68
CA ILE A 237 63.02 -60.89 -11.09
C ILE A 237 63.43 -62.29 -10.62
N GLN A 238 62.49 -63.05 -10.06
CA GLN A 238 62.75 -64.42 -9.61
C GLN A 238 63.02 -65.36 -10.80
N GLU A 239 62.23 -65.28 -11.87
CA GLU A 239 62.44 -66.03 -13.11
C GLU A 239 63.75 -65.63 -13.81
N GLU A 240 64.09 -64.33 -13.85
CA GLU A 240 65.39 -63.85 -14.36
C GLU A 240 66.55 -64.45 -13.56
N LYS A 241 66.43 -64.54 -12.23
CA LYS A 241 67.46 -65.15 -11.38
C LYS A 241 67.58 -66.65 -11.65
N GLU A 242 66.46 -67.37 -11.73
CA GLU A 242 66.43 -68.80 -12.00
C GLU A 242 67.02 -69.13 -13.38
N THR A 243 66.70 -68.34 -14.40
CA THR A 243 67.27 -68.51 -15.75
C THR A 243 68.75 -68.19 -15.78
N LEU A 244 69.21 -67.13 -15.10
CA LEU A 244 70.64 -66.83 -14.96
C LEU A 244 71.40 -67.93 -14.23
N ASP A 245 70.84 -68.48 -13.15
CA ASP A 245 71.46 -69.57 -12.40
C ASP A 245 71.52 -70.85 -13.25
N ALA A 246 70.48 -71.14 -14.04
CA ALA A 246 70.49 -72.24 -15.01
C ALA A 246 71.54 -72.05 -16.13
N VAL A 247 71.71 -70.82 -16.63
CA VAL A 247 72.77 -70.48 -17.61
C VAL A 247 74.15 -70.69 -16.99
N LYS A 248 74.39 -70.18 -15.78
CA LYS A 248 75.66 -70.40 -15.06
C LYS A 248 75.95 -71.89 -14.82
N GLN A 249 74.93 -72.69 -14.51
CA GLN A 249 75.09 -74.14 -14.34
C GLN A 249 75.48 -74.81 -15.67
N ARG A 250 74.82 -74.45 -16.78
CA ARG A 250 75.17 -74.95 -18.12
C ARG A 250 76.57 -74.52 -18.53
N GLU A 251 76.97 -73.28 -18.26
CA GLU A 251 78.32 -72.77 -18.54
C GLU A 251 79.38 -73.56 -17.77
N LYS A 252 79.17 -73.83 -16.48
CA LYS A 252 80.04 -74.72 -15.70
C LYS A 252 80.15 -76.11 -16.31
N GLN A 253 79.05 -76.70 -16.77
CA GLN A 253 79.07 -78.01 -17.44
C GLN A 253 79.84 -77.97 -18.77
N ILE A 254 79.66 -76.90 -19.55
CA ILE A 254 80.40 -76.68 -20.80
C ILE A 254 81.90 -76.54 -20.52
N ASP A 255 82.29 -75.77 -19.51
CA ASP A 255 83.69 -75.56 -19.16
C ASP A 255 84.33 -76.83 -18.60
N GLN A 256 83.61 -77.59 -17.77
CA GLN A 256 84.03 -78.94 -17.36
C GLN A 256 84.22 -79.86 -18.58
N GLY A 257 83.29 -79.84 -19.52
CA GLY A 257 83.39 -80.57 -20.79
C GLY A 257 84.62 -80.15 -21.60
N LYS A 258 84.86 -78.85 -21.76
CA LYS A 258 86.06 -78.31 -22.42
C LYS A 258 87.35 -78.74 -21.72
N HIS A 259 87.40 -78.71 -20.39
CA HIS A 259 88.55 -79.16 -19.61
C HIS A 259 88.84 -80.65 -19.83
N LEU A 260 87.82 -81.51 -19.79
CA LEU A 260 87.97 -82.95 -20.07
C LEU A 260 88.46 -83.21 -21.50
N VAL A 261 87.89 -82.51 -22.49
CA VAL A 261 88.34 -82.61 -23.89
C VAL A 261 89.78 -82.12 -24.05
N SER A 262 90.14 -80.99 -23.42
CA SER A 262 91.51 -80.45 -23.45
C SER A 262 92.52 -81.39 -22.78
N ALA A 263 92.16 -81.99 -21.64
CA ALA A 263 93.00 -82.97 -20.95
C ALA A 263 93.21 -84.21 -21.83
N ARG A 264 92.13 -84.76 -22.41
CA ARG A 264 92.20 -85.91 -23.31
C ARG A 264 92.97 -85.59 -24.59
N LYS A 265 92.83 -84.37 -25.13
CA LYS A 265 93.64 -83.89 -26.26
C LYS A 265 95.12 -83.83 -25.89
N ALA A 266 95.47 -83.32 -24.71
CA ALA A 266 96.86 -83.26 -24.24
C ALA A 266 97.45 -84.66 -23.99
N GLU A 267 96.65 -85.61 -23.49
CA GLU A 267 97.04 -87.01 -23.37
C GLU A 267 97.26 -87.67 -24.74
N LEU A 268 96.34 -87.46 -25.68
CA LEU A 268 96.50 -87.92 -27.07
C LEU A 268 97.72 -87.28 -27.74
N GLU A 269 97.97 -85.99 -27.54
CA GLU A 269 99.16 -85.31 -28.05
C GLU A 269 100.44 -85.86 -27.38
N SER A 270 100.40 -86.24 -26.10
CA SER A 270 101.50 -86.93 -25.42
C SER A 270 101.73 -88.35 -25.98
N LEU A 271 100.65 -89.07 -26.30
CA LEU A 271 100.70 -90.37 -26.97
C LEU A 271 101.20 -90.23 -28.41
N GLU A 272 100.76 -89.24 -29.16
CA GLU A 272 101.29 -88.90 -30.49
C GLU A 272 102.78 -88.57 -30.38
N LYS A 273 103.21 -87.73 -29.44
CA LYS A 273 104.64 -87.47 -29.21
C LYS A 273 105.43 -88.73 -28.81
N LYS A 274 104.81 -89.70 -28.13
CA LYS A 274 105.42 -91.01 -27.82
C LYS A 274 105.42 -91.98 -29.00
N ILE A 275 104.40 -91.95 -29.85
CA ILE A 275 104.24 -92.81 -31.03
C ILE A 275 105.13 -92.29 -32.19
N TYR A 276 105.28 -90.98 -32.35
CA TYR A 276 106.08 -90.37 -33.43
C TYR A 276 107.58 -90.20 -33.11
N LEU A 277 108.07 -90.69 -31.96
CA LEU A 277 109.51 -90.78 -31.63
C LEU A 277 110.11 -92.18 -31.82
N SER A 278 109.36 -93.18 -32.30
CA SER A 278 109.92 -94.48 -32.68
C SER A 278 109.17 -95.13 -33.85
N GLY A 279 109.79 -95.08 -35.04
CA GLY A 279 109.74 -96.17 -36.02
C GLY A 279 108.59 -96.21 -37.03
N LYS A 280 108.83 -95.60 -38.20
CA LYS A 280 108.32 -95.87 -39.58
C LYS A 280 107.43 -97.11 -39.82
N ILE A 281 106.39 -96.96 -40.68
CA ILE A 281 106.35 -97.49 -42.08
C ILE A 281 105.04 -97.10 -42.84
N SER A 282 105.24 -96.78 -44.14
CA SER A 282 104.41 -96.83 -45.37
C SER A 282 102.97 -96.28 -45.49
N ALA A 283 102.87 -95.12 -46.14
CA ALA A 283 102.52 -94.89 -47.57
C ALA A 283 101.35 -95.63 -48.29
N ARG A 284 100.45 -94.77 -48.86
CA ARG A 284 99.98 -94.70 -50.28
C ARG A 284 98.49 -95.08 -50.54
N PRO A 285 97.76 -94.52 -51.54
CA PRO A 285 97.73 -93.18 -52.17
C PRO A 285 96.32 -92.48 -52.24
N GLU A 286 96.34 -91.15 -52.45
CA GLU A 286 95.49 -90.25 -53.30
C GLU A 286 94.42 -90.88 -54.24
N PRO A 287 93.29 -90.19 -54.57
CA PRO A 287 93.35 -88.88 -55.26
C PRO A 287 92.21 -87.85 -55.09
N GLU A 288 92.54 -86.67 -55.62
CA GLU A 288 91.74 -85.53 -56.11
C GLU A 288 90.40 -85.85 -56.82
N GLY A 289 89.46 -84.90 -56.72
CA GLY A 289 88.71 -84.45 -57.91
C GLY A 289 87.18 -84.46 -57.86
N ALA A 290 86.62 -83.23 -57.85
CA ALA A 290 85.47 -82.74 -58.64
C ALA A 290 84.02 -83.17 -58.34
N GLU A 291 83.23 -82.14 -58.00
CA GLU A 291 81.99 -81.68 -58.65
C GLU A 291 80.72 -82.55 -58.72
N GLU A 292 79.64 -81.90 -58.23
CA GLU A 292 78.31 -81.74 -58.83
C GLU A 292 77.42 -82.95 -59.22
N MET A 293 76.23 -82.89 -58.60
CA MET A 293 74.89 -83.06 -59.20
C MET A 293 74.32 -84.47 -59.47
N ALA A 294 73.02 -84.53 -59.13
CA ALA A 294 71.95 -85.26 -59.81
C ALA A 294 71.73 -86.77 -59.54
N ASN A 295 70.63 -87.01 -58.80
CA ASN A 295 69.49 -87.89 -59.11
C ASN A 295 69.70 -89.27 -59.75
N GLN A 296 69.12 -90.29 -59.09
CA GLN A 296 68.25 -91.40 -59.57
C GLN A 296 68.49 -92.65 -58.68
N ASN A 297 67.48 -93.11 -57.92
CA ASN A 297 66.55 -94.22 -58.25
C ASN A 297 67.31 -95.56 -58.45
N ASP A 298 67.07 -96.68 -57.76
CA ASP A 298 65.83 -97.33 -57.29
C ASP A 298 66.11 -98.41 -56.20
N ASP A 299 65.05 -98.74 -55.44
CA ASP A 299 64.65 -100.01 -54.78
C ASP A 299 65.59 -100.75 -53.79
N ASP A 300 65.15 -101.24 -52.61
CA ASP A 300 63.93 -102.02 -52.38
C ASP A 300 63.51 -102.09 -50.87
N LYS A 301 62.19 -101.91 -50.62
CA LYS A 301 61.29 -102.50 -49.60
C LYS A 301 61.60 -102.49 -48.08
N SER A 302 60.91 -101.60 -47.35
CA SER A 302 60.00 -101.97 -46.23
C SER A 302 59.26 -100.75 -45.63
N ASP A 303 57.94 -100.77 -45.78
CA ASP A 303 56.89 -100.09 -45.00
C ASP A 303 57.11 -98.65 -44.52
N SER A 304 56.97 -97.72 -45.46
CA SER A 304 56.81 -96.29 -45.21
C SER A 304 55.36 -95.93 -44.92
N THR A 305 55.16 -95.25 -43.79
CA THR A 305 53.87 -94.76 -43.28
C THR A 305 53.31 -93.68 -44.22
N MET A 306 52.29 -94.07 -44.97
CA MET A 306 51.46 -93.21 -45.81
C MET A 306 50.76 -92.11 -45.00
N CYS A 307 50.82 -90.88 -45.51
CA CYS A 307 50.09 -89.72 -45.01
C CYS A 307 48.57 -90.00 -44.90
N PRO A 308 47.93 -89.77 -43.73
CA PRO A 308 46.50 -90.05 -43.49
C PRO A 308 45.53 -89.32 -44.44
N ILE A 309 45.99 -88.27 -45.12
CA ILE A 309 45.14 -87.40 -45.95
C ILE A 309 44.76 -88.05 -47.29
N VAL A 310 45.68 -88.80 -47.91
CA VAL A 310 45.47 -89.42 -49.24
C VAL A 310 44.65 -90.71 -49.15
N VAL A 311 44.69 -91.38 -48.00
CA VAL A 311 43.85 -92.56 -47.70
C VAL A 311 42.41 -92.14 -47.41
N LEU A 312 42.22 -91.01 -46.72
CA LEU A 312 40.89 -90.43 -46.51
C LEU A 312 40.25 -90.00 -47.83
N GLU A 313 41.00 -89.37 -48.73
CA GLU A 313 40.49 -88.89 -50.03
C GLU A 313 39.99 -90.04 -50.93
N LYS A 314 40.76 -91.14 -51.04
CA LYS A 314 40.35 -92.36 -51.75
C LYS A 314 39.20 -93.11 -51.07
N SER A 315 39.08 -93.03 -49.74
CA SER A 315 37.93 -93.58 -49.01
C SER A 315 36.67 -92.71 -49.17
N PHE A 316 36.84 -91.40 -49.37
CA PHE A 316 35.76 -90.44 -49.62
C PHE A 316 35.21 -90.55 -51.05
N GLU A 317 36.06 -90.83 -52.04
CA GLU A 317 35.64 -91.13 -53.42
C GLU A 317 34.81 -92.42 -53.53
N LYS A 318 35.15 -93.43 -52.72
CA LYS A 318 34.37 -94.68 -52.59
C LYS A 318 33.06 -94.48 -51.81
N LEU A 319 33.03 -93.58 -50.83
CA LEU A 319 31.78 -93.20 -50.15
C LEU A 319 30.84 -92.41 -51.08
N LYS A 320 31.40 -91.55 -51.94
CA LYS A 320 30.71 -90.70 -52.92
C LYS A 320 30.05 -91.49 -54.06
N THR A 321 30.57 -92.69 -54.37
CA THR A 321 29.99 -93.62 -55.35
C THR A 321 28.97 -94.58 -54.75
N ALA A 322 29.08 -94.88 -53.43
CA ALA A 322 28.14 -95.76 -52.72
C ALA A 322 26.88 -95.06 -52.16
N THR A 323 26.89 -93.73 -52.00
CA THR A 323 25.71 -92.95 -51.59
C THR A 323 25.21 -92.07 -52.73
N GLY A 324 24.51 -92.70 -53.67
CA GLY A 324 23.76 -91.97 -54.70
C GLY A 324 22.63 -91.16 -54.07
N LYS A 325 22.85 -89.87 -53.79
CA LYS A 325 21.89 -88.75 -53.92
C LYS A 325 22.46 -87.42 -53.38
N HIS A 326 22.40 -86.40 -54.25
CA HIS A 326 22.39 -84.96 -54.00
C HIS A 326 23.16 -84.39 -52.79
N ARG A 327 24.38 -83.92 -53.09
CA ARG A 327 25.09 -82.89 -52.35
C ARG A 327 24.82 -81.54 -53.02
N SER A 328 23.81 -80.80 -52.58
CA SER A 328 23.63 -79.39 -52.96
C SER A 328 22.52 -78.72 -52.16
N PHE A 329 22.78 -78.33 -50.90
CA PHE A 329 22.19 -77.10 -50.29
C PHE A 329 22.73 -76.81 -48.87
N LEU A 330 23.05 -77.84 -48.06
CA LEU A 330 23.24 -77.66 -46.61
C LEU A 330 24.67 -77.36 -46.12
N TYR A 331 25.66 -77.28 -47.02
CA TYR A 331 27.06 -77.01 -46.63
C TYR A 331 27.48 -75.54 -46.78
N TYR A 332 26.86 -74.77 -47.68
CA TYR A 332 27.14 -73.33 -47.80
C TYR A 332 26.52 -72.49 -46.67
N GLU A 333 25.40 -72.93 -46.08
CA GLU A 333 24.81 -72.29 -44.90
C GLU A 333 25.66 -72.49 -43.65
N ARG A 334 26.28 -73.65 -43.44
CA ARG A 334 27.09 -73.89 -42.24
C ARG A 334 28.39 -73.08 -42.22
N GLU A 335 29.09 -72.97 -43.35
CA GLU A 335 30.30 -72.12 -43.42
C GLU A 335 29.96 -70.63 -43.33
N THR A 336 28.88 -70.16 -43.98
CA THR A 336 28.43 -68.77 -43.82
C THR A 336 27.97 -68.47 -42.40
N ILE A 337 27.25 -69.38 -41.73
CA ILE A 337 26.86 -69.21 -40.32
C ILE A 337 28.10 -69.13 -39.41
N ILE A 338 29.12 -69.96 -39.61
CA ILE A 338 30.35 -69.92 -38.80
C ILE A 338 31.11 -68.61 -39.03
N VAL A 339 31.25 -68.16 -40.28
CA VAL A 339 31.93 -66.89 -40.61
C VAL A 339 31.16 -65.68 -40.05
N VAL A 340 29.83 -65.67 -40.20
CA VAL A 340 28.96 -64.64 -39.62
C VAL A 340 29.04 -64.66 -38.09
N PHE A 341 29.10 -65.84 -37.48
CA PHE A 341 29.25 -65.98 -36.04
C PHE A 341 30.57 -65.40 -35.53
N ILE A 342 31.68 -65.70 -36.20
CA ILE A 342 32.99 -65.15 -35.87
C ILE A 342 33.00 -63.62 -36.02
N GLN A 343 32.38 -63.09 -37.08
CA GLN A 343 32.25 -61.64 -37.31
C GLN A 343 31.41 -60.94 -36.22
N ILE A 344 30.31 -61.56 -35.79
CA ILE A 344 29.46 -61.09 -34.69
C ILE A 344 30.22 -61.17 -33.36
N SER A 345 31.02 -62.21 -33.17
CA SER A 345 31.81 -62.41 -31.95
C SER A 345 32.95 -61.41 -31.80
N LEU A 346 33.63 -61.10 -32.90
CA LEU A 346 34.65 -60.06 -32.99
C LEU A 346 34.06 -58.65 -32.76
N SER A 347 32.91 -58.34 -33.36
CA SER A 347 32.26 -57.02 -33.20
C SER A 347 31.65 -56.81 -31.82
N ALA A 348 31.18 -57.88 -31.15
CA ALA A 348 30.72 -57.83 -29.76
C ALA A 348 31.88 -57.95 -28.73
N GLY A 349 33.11 -58.22 -29.17
CA GLY A 349 34.30 -58.34 -28.31
C GLY A 349 34.19 -59.46 -27.27
N ALA A 350 33.62 -60.61 -27.63
CA ALA A 350 33.48 -61.77 -26.73
C ALA A 350 33.96 -63.06 -27.42
N PRO A 351 34.78 -63.90 -26.75
CA PRO A 351 35.48 -65.02 -27.38
C PRO A 351 34.65 -66.31 -27.49
N THR A 352 33.44 -66.35 -26.92
CA THR A 352 32.64 -67.57 -26.80
C THR A 352 31.19 -67.28 -27.13
N ALA A 353 30.51 -68.27 -27.72
CA ALA A 353 29.18 -68.10 -28.26
C ALA A 353 28.10 -67.71 -27.24
N GLU A 354 28.24 -68.20 -26.02
CA GLU A 354 27.34 -67.85 -24.92
C GLU A 354 27.54 -66.40 -24.46
N LYS A 355 28.80 -65.93 -24.40
CA LYS A 355 29.15 -64.57 -23.97
C LYS A 355 28.72 -63.51 -24.99
N THR A 356 28.75 -63.82 -26.28
CA THR A 356 28.21 -62.91 -27.31
C THR A 356 26.70 -62.80 -27.17
N LEU A 357 26.00 -63.93 -26.98
CA LEU A 357 24.55 -63.97 -26.80
C LEU A 357 24.10 -63.25 -25.52
N GLU A 358 24.86 -63.39 -24.42
CA GLU A 358 24.64 -62.66 -23.17
C GLU A 358 24.79 -61.14 -23.35
N LYS A 359 25.84 -60.68 -24.05
CA LYS A 359 26.01 -59.25 -24.37
C LYS A 359 24.88 -58.69 -25.23
N PHE A 360 24.38 -59.45 -26.22
CA PHE A 360 23.22 -59.05 -27.02
C PHE A 360 21.93 -59.03 -26.19
N SER A 361 21.77 -59.95 -25.24
CA SER A 361 20.63 -59.94 -24.32
C SER A 361 20.67 -58.69 -23.43
N ILE A 362 21.84 -58.35 -22.87
CA ILE A 362 22.02 -57.12 -22.09
C ILE A 362 21.78 -55.88 -22.96
N GLN A 363 22.29 -55.86 -24.20
CA GLN A 363 22.03 -54.77 -25.14
C GLN A 363 20.53 -54.62 -25.40
N LYS A 364 19.82 -55.72 -25.65
CA LYS A 364 18.37 -55.72 -25.85
C LYS A 364 17.64 -55.19 -24.61
N ASP A 365 18.04 -55.60 -23.42
CA ASP A 365 17.44 -55.14 -22.16
C ASP A 365 17.71 -53.64 -21.93
N THR A 366 18.93 -53.16 -22.22
CA THR A 366 19.25 -51.74 -22.16
C THR A 366 18.47 -50.91 -23.18
N LEU A 367 18.25 -51.45 -24.38
CA LEU A 367 17.48 -50.81 -25.44
C LEU A 367 16.00 -50.71 -25.05
N ASN A 368 15.42 -51.79 -24.53
CA ASN A 368 14.05 -51.81 -23.99
C ASN A 368 13.89 -50.78 -22.86
N ARG A 369 14.86 -50.70 -21.94
CA ARG A 369 14.84 -49.73 -20.84
C ARG A 369 14.95 -48.28 -21.31
N LEU A 370 15.78 -48.03 -22.33
CA LEU A 370 15.86 -46.71 -22.97
C LEU A 370 14.55 -46.33 -23.65
N GLU A 371 13.88 -47.29 -24.27
CA GLU A 371 12.59 -47.09 -24.92
C GLU A 371 11.48 -46.78 -23.91
N ASP A 372 11.47 -47.46 -22.76
CA ASP A 372 10.57 -47.15 -21.64
C ASP A 372 10.84 -45.78 -21.02
N LEU A 373 12.12 -45.42 -20.85
CA LEU A 373 12.51 -44.08 -20.38
C LEU A 373 12.09 -43.00 -21.37
N ARG A 374 12.28 -43.25 -22.66
CA ARG A 374 11.83 -42.34 -23.72
C ARG A 374 10.31 -42.16 -23.68
N LYS A 375 9.53 -43.23 -23.58
CA LYS A 375 8.07 -43.17 -23.46
C LYS A 375 7.63 -42.38 -22.22
N LYS A 376 8.28 -42.58 -21.08
CA LYS A 376 8.02 -41.81 -19.85
C LYS A 376 8.35 -40.34 -20.02
N ALA A 377 9.50 -40.01 -20.61
CA ALA A 377 9.91 -38.65 -20.88
C ALA A 377 8.97 -37.95 -21.88
N GLU A 378 8.53 -38.63 -22.94
CA GLU A 378 7.54 -38.13 -23.89
C GLU A 378 6.17 -37.89 -23.21
N ALA A 379 5.74 -38.78 -22.32
CA ALA A 379 4.51 -38.60 -21.54
C ALA A 379 4.60 -37.41 -20.57
N GLU A 380 5.70 -37.27 -19.83
CA GLU A 380 5.95 -36.13 -18.94
C GLU A 380 6.01 -34.81 -19.71
N LYS A 381 6.70 -34.80 -20.86
CA LYS A 381 6.74 -33.65 -21.77
C LYS A 381 5.32 -33.25 -22.19
N GLY A 382 4.48 -34.19 -22.61
CA GLY A 382 3.10 -33.90 -23.00
C GLY A 382 2.24 -33.35 -21.84
N ILE A 383 2.48 -33.80 -20.60
CA ILE A 383 1.81 -33.24 -19.42
C ILE A 383 2.26 -31.80 -19.17
N LEU A 384 3.56 -31.54 -19.28
CA LEU A 384 4.13 -30.20 -19.10
C LEU A 384 3.66 -29.23 -20.17
N GLU A 385 3.61 -29.64 -21.44
CA GLU A 385 3.09 -28.85 -22.55
C GLU A 385 1.62 -28.45 -22.31
N LYS A 386 0.77 -29.41 -21.92
CA LYS A 386 -0.63 -29.10 -21.54
C LYS A 386 -0.72 -28.14 -20.35
N LYS A 387 0.20 -28.22 -19.39
CA LYS A 387 0.23 -27.31 -18.24
C LYS A 387 0.67 -25.91 -18.65
N VAL A 388 1.62 -25.79 -19.58
CA VAL A 388 2.02 -24.52 -20.19
C VAL A 388 0.84 -23.90 -20.93
N GLU A 389 0.17 -24.66 -21.81
CA GLU A 389 -1.01 -24.18 -22.56
C GLU A 389 -2.14 -23.67 -21.64
N ARG A 390 -2.43 -24.40 -20.56
CA ARG A 390 -3.44 -23.95 -19.57
C ARG A 390 -3.04 -22.65 -18.90
N LYS A 391 -1.76 -22.52 -18.52
CA LYS A 391 -1.26 -21.32 -17.84
C LYS A 391 -1.17 -20.12 -18.78
N THR A 392 -0.83 -20.33 -20.05
CA THR A 392 -0.88 -19.27 -21.07
C THR A 392 -2.31 -18.82 -21.32
N ALA A 393 -3.27 -19.73 -21.43
CA ALA A 393 -4.68 -19.38 -21.58
C ALA A 393 -5.24 -18.61 -20.37
N GLU A 394 -4.86 -19.02 -19.14
CA GLU A 394 -5.24 -18.31 -17.91
C GLU A 394 -4.65 -16.89 -17.86
N LEU A 395 -3.39 -16.72 -18.28
CA LEU A 395 -2.74 -15.42 -18.39
C LEU A 395 -3.41 -14.52 -19.44
N GLU A 396 -3.77 -15.06 -20.60
CA GLU A 396 -4.49 -14.32 -21.63
C GLU A 396 -5.86 -13.86 -21.13
N TYR A 397 -6.62 -14.76 -20.49
CA TYR A 397 -7.90 -14.41 -19.88
C TYR A 397 -7.77 -13.28 -18.86
N GLN A 398 -6.78 -13.36 -17.96
CA GLN A 398 -6.52 -12.30 -16.98
C GLN A 398 -6.13 -10.97 -17.63
N LYS A 399 -5.33 -10.98 -18.70
CA LYS A 399 -5.01 -9.77 -19.47
C LYS A 399 -6.27 -9.13 -20.05
N TYR A 400 -7.14 -9.90 -20.69
CA TYR A 400 -8.40 -9.38 -21.24
C TYR A 400 -9.35 -8.86 -20.16
N ALA A 401 -9.44 -9.55 -19.01
CA ALA A 401 -10.23 -9.09 -17.88
C ALA A 401 -9.74 -7.73 -17.34
N GLN A 402 -8.42 -7.57 -17.17
CA GLN A 402 -7.82 -6.31 -16.72
C GLN A 402 -8.05 -5.16 -17.70
N VAL A 403 -7.89 -5.40 -19.01
CA VAL A 403 -8.16 -4.40 -20.05
C VAL A 403 -9.63 -3.95 -20.00
N LYS A 404 -10.56 -4.90 -19.90
CA LYS A 404 -12.00 -4.60 -19.81
C LYS A 404 -12.38 -3.82 -18.55
N GLU A 405 -11.74 -4.10 -17.42
CA GLU A 405 -11.92 -3.30 -16.20
C GLU A 405 -11.33 -1.89 -16.34
N ALA A 406 -10.17 -1.75 -16.97
CA ALA A 406 -9.55 -0.45 -17.22
C ALA A 406 -10.43 0.41 -18.13
N GLU A 407 -10.99 -0.16 -19.21
CA GLU A 407 -11.94 0.52 -20.09
C GLU A 407 -13.20 0.96 -19.35
N ARG A 408 -13.77 0.10 -18.49
CA ARG A 408 -14.91 0.47 -17.64
C ARG A 408 -14.59 1.64 -16.71
N LYS A 409 -13.46 1.56 -16.01
CA LYS A 409 -13.00 2.62 -15.10
C LYS A 409 -12.76 3.94 -15.86
N SER A 410 -12.18 3.88 -17.06
CA SER A 410 -12.01 5.04 -17.93
C SER A 410 -13.36 5.67 -18.32
N GLY A 411 -14.32 4.84 -18.76
CA GLY A 411 -15.67 5.32 -19.11
C GLY A 411 -16.44 5.94 -17.93
N GLU A 412 -16.28 5.39 -16.73
CA GLU A 412 -16.85 5.97 -15.51
C GLU A 412 -16.19 7.30 -15.13
N MET A 413 -14.87 7.40 -15.28
CA MET A 413 -14.12 8.64 -15.07
C MET A 413 -14.54 9.73 -16.05
N GLU A 414 -14.75 9.40 -17.33
CA GLU A 414 -15.26 10.34 -18.32
C GLU A 414 -16.67 10.85 -17.97
N LYS A 415 -17.56 9.97 -17.49
CA LYS A 415 -18.90 10.37 -17.04
C LYS A 415 -18.84 11.32 -15.84
N LYS A 416 -18.02 11.00 -14.83
CA LYS A 416 -17.82 11.88 -13.68
C LYS A 416 -17.22 13.23 -14.08
N ASN A 417 -16.25 13.24 -15.00
CA ASN A 417 -15.67 14.48 -15.52
C ASN A 417 -16.69 15.33 -16.27
N LYS A 418 -17.62 14.73 -17.02
CA LYS A 418 -18.73 15.47 -17.66
C LYS A 418 -19.64 16.11 -16.62
N GLN A 419 -20.08 15.35 -15.60
CA GLN A 419 -20.90 15.88 -14.51
C GLN A 419 -20.21 17.01 -13.75
N LEU A 420 -18.90 16.89 -13.52
CA LEU A 420 -18.12 17.91 -12.82
C LEU A 420 -18.02 19.21 -13.62
N LYS A 421 -17.86 19.11 -14.95
CA LYS A 421 -17.92 20.27 -15.86
C LYS A 421 -19.30 20.94 -15.85
N GLU A 422 -20.37 20.15 -15.91
CA GLU A 422 -21.75 20.65 -15.86
C GLU A 422 -22.02 21.41 -14.55
N LEU A 423 -21.66 20.83 -13.40
CA LEU A 423 -21.78 21.48 -12.09
C LEU A 423 -20.95 22.77 -11.98
N GLN A 424 -19.75 22.79 -12.57
CA GLN A 424 -18.92 24.00 -12.62
C GLN A 424 -19.56 25.10 -13.46
N GLU A 425 -20.15 24.76 -14.60
CA GLU A 425 -20.89 25.72 -15.43
C GLU A 425 -22.14 26.26 -14.73
N GLU A 426 -22.92 25.41 -14.06
CA GLU A 426 -24.09 25.83 -13.27
C GLU A 426 -23.69 26.77 -12.13
N SER A 427 -22.65 26.43 -11.38
CA SER A 427 -22.08 27.30 -10.35
C SER A 427 -21.63 28.65 -10.91
N ARG A 428 -21.00 28.66 -12.10
CA ARG A 428 -20.61 29.91 -12.77
C ARG A 428 -21.83 30.76 -13.14
N ARG A 429 -22.87 30.15 -13.73
CA ARG A 429 -24.13 30.83 -14.06
C ARG A 429 -24.80 31.42 -12.82
N CYS A 430 -24.84 30.66 -11.72
CA CYS A 430 -25.43 31.12 -10.46
C CYS A 430 -24.64 32.29 -9.84
N LYS A 431 -23.31 32.28 -9.93
CA LYS A 431 -22.47 33.42 -9.51
C LYS A 431 -22.71 34.65 -10.37
N GLU A 432 -22.87 34.48 -11.68
CA GLU A 432 -23.17 35.59 -12.60
C GLU A 432 -24.54 36.21 -12.34
N SER A 433 -25.58 35.39 -12.14
CA SER A 433 -26.90 35.89 -11.76
C SER A 433 -26.88 36.59 -10.40
N SER A 434 -26.13 36.05 -9.43
CA SER A 434 -25.95 36.69 -8.12
C SER A 434 -25.31 38.08 -8.25
N LYS A 435 -24.27 38.22 -9.08
CA LYS A 435 -23.63 39.53 -9.34
C LYS A 435 -24.59 40.51 -10.01
N GLN A 436 -25.41 40.05 -10.95
CA GLN A 436 -26.42 40.89 -11.59
C GLN A 436 -27.47 41.36 -10.60
N ILE A 437 -27.96 40.47 -9.73
CA ILE A 437 -28.90 40.83 -8.65
C ILE A 437 -28.26 41.86 -7.72
N GLU A 438 -27.01 41.65 -7.31
CA GLU A 438 -26.30 42.59 -6.43
C GLU A 438 -26.14 43.98 -7.09
N ALA A 439 -25.79 44.04 -8.38
CA ALA A 439 -25.71 45.28 -9.12
C ALA A 439 -27.07 46.00 -9.22
N THR A 440 -28.16 45.27 -9.47
CA THR A 440 -29.51 45.86 -9.49
C THR A 440 -29.96 46.34 -8.11
N MET A 441 -29.61 45.62 -7.04
CA MET A 441 -29.85 46.06 -5.66
C MET A 441 -29.08 47.35 -5.34
N GLN A 442 -27.81 47.45 -5.73
CA GLN A 442 -27.03 48.67 -5.54
C GLN A 442 -27.60 49.86 -6.33
N SER A 443 -28.06 49.63 -7.57
CA SER A 443 -28.69 50.67 -8.39
C SER A 443 -30.03 51.15 -7.82
N THR A 444 -30.88 50.24 -7.35
CA THR A 444 -32.15 50.59 -6.71
C THR A 444 -31.93 51.31 -5.38
N LEU A 445 -30.95 50.87 -4.57
CA LEU A 445 -30.56 51.53 -3.33
C LEU A 445 -30.07 52.95 -3.60
N ALA A 446 -29.20 53.15 -4.60
CA ALA A 446 -28.73 54.48 -5.00
C ALA A 446 -29.88 55.38 -5.49
N SER A 447 -30.86 54.82 -6.22
CA SER A 447 -32.04 55.54 -6.70
C SER A 447 -32.95 55.96 -5.54
N LEU A 448 -33.16 55.08 -4.55
CA LEU A 448 -33.92 55.37 -3.34
C LEU A 448 -33.22 56.42 -2.47
N GLN A 449 -31.88 56.35 -2.34
CA GLN A 449 -31.10 57.38 -1.65
C GLN A 449 -31.24 58.74 -2.32
N LYS A 450 -31.20 58.81 -3.65
CA LYS A 450 -31.45 60.05 -4.40
C LYS A 450 -32.85 60.61 -4.15
N LEU A 451 -33.88 59.75 -4.18
CA LEU A 451 -35.26 60.12 -3.85
C LEU A 451 -35.41 60.64 -2.41
N TYR A 452 -34.75 59.98 -1.46
CA TYR A 452 -34.74 60.38 -0.05
C TYR A 452 -34.10 61.76 0.15
N ILE A 453 -32.97 62.03 -0.52
CA ILE A 453 -32.32 63.36 -0.50
C ILE A 453 -33.25 64.42 -1.11
N HIS A 454 -33.98 64.09 -2.17
CA HIS A 454 -34.89 65.02 -2.82
C HIS A 454 -36.13 65.35 -1.98
N MET A 455 -36.63 64.39 -1.21
CA MET A 455 -37.78 64.55 -0.32
C MET A 455 -37.44 65.24 1.01
N ASN A 456 -36.16 65.29 1.40
CA ASN A 456 -35.75 65.80 2.70
C ASN A 456 -34.41 66.58 2.63
N PRO A 457 -34.41 67.81 2.10
CA PRO A 457 -33.18 68.57 1.78
C PRO A 457 -32.35 69.04 3.00
N ILE A 458 -32.82 68.80 4.23
CA ILE A 458 -32.14 69.16 5.49
C ILE A 458 -31.49 67.93 6.16
N ALA A 459 -31.74 66.71 5.66
CA ALA A 459 -31.23 65.49 6.29
C ALA A 459 -29.76 65.20 5.92
N ILE A 460 -28.86 65.39 6.88
CA ILE A 460 -27.46 64.93 6.80
C ILE A 460 -27.45 63.40 6.75
N ILE A 461 -26.83 62.84 5.71
CA ILE A 461 -26.68 61.40 5.50
C ILE A 461 -25.78 60.81 6.60
N GLN A 462 -26.35 60.17 7.60
CA GLN A 462 -25.60 59.30 8.50
C GLN A 462 -25.32 57.98 7.79
N LYS A 463 -24.04 57.58 7.72
CA LYS A 463 -23.54 56.44 6.93
C LYS A 463 -23.93 55.06 7.45
N GLU A 464 -24.69 54.96 8.54
CA GLU A 464 -25.13 53.68 9.10
C GLU A 464 -26.66 53.56 9.09
N PRO A 465 -27.23 52.65 8.27
CA PRO A 465 -28.68 52.44 8.21
C PRO A 465 -29.29 51.95 9.54
N LEU A 466 -28.46 51.40 10.44
CA LEU A 466 -28.87 50.98 11.79
C LEU A 466 -29.28 52.18 12.68
N VAL A 467 -28.54 53.29 12.58
CA VAL A 467 -28.74 54.48 13.43
C VAL A 467 -30.00 55.24 13.04
N VAL A 468 -30.35 55.25 11.74
CA VAL A 468 -31.59 55.86 11.23
C VAL A 468 -32.82 55.09 11.73
N VAL A 469 -32.77 53.76 11.74
CA VAL A 469 -33.87 52.92 12.25
C VAL A 469 -34.06 53.11 13.76
N GLU A 470 -32.97 53.25 14.52
CA GLU A 470 -33.05 53.55 15.96
C GLU A 470 -33.56 54.97 16.27
N SER A 471 -33.28 55.94 15.40
CA SER A 471 -33.73 57.32 15.56
C SER A 471 -35.24 57.44 15.30
N ILE A 472 -35.74 56.80 14.24
CA ILE A 472 -37.18 56.70 13.95
C ILE A 472 -37.92 55.98 15.08
N LYS A 473 -37.31 54.96 15.69
CA LYS A 473 -37.87 54.22 16.83
C LYS A 473 -37.90 55.03 18.13
N ARG A 474 -37.05 56.05 18.27
CA ARG A 474 -37.10 57.02 19.38
C ARG A 474 -38.15 58.10 19.13
N GLU A 475 -38.27 58.60 17.90
CA GLU A 475 -39.27 59.61 17.55
C GLU A 475 -40.71 59.07 17.57
N SER A 476 -40.93 57.77 17.30
CA SER A 476 -42.26 57.16 17.41
C SER A 476 -42.71 56.84 18.85
N LYS A 477 -41.87 57.12 19.86
CA LYS A 477 -42.12 56.82 21.28
C LYS A 477 -42.41 58.06 22.13
N ASN A 478 -42.34 59.26 21.55
CA ASN A 478 -42.94 60.47 22.07
C ASN A 478 -44.25 60.73 21.34
#